data_AF-A0A258JJR6-F1
#
_entry.id   AF-A0A258JJR6-F1
#
_cell.length_a   1.000
_cell.length_b   1.000
_cell.length_c   1.000
_cell.angle_alpha   90.00
_cell.angle_beta   90.00
_cell.angle_gamma   90.00
#
_symmetry.space_group_name_H-M   'P 1'
#
loop_
_entity.id
_entity.type
_entity.pdbx_description
1 polymer ?
#
loop_
_entity_poly.entity_id
_entity_poly.type
_entity_poly.pdbx_seq_one_letter_code
_entity_poly.pdbx_strand_id
1 'polypeptide(L)'
;KGITNLHVPSDVIVDASMPAMIRTSGQMWNKEGKAQDTIAIIPDRSYAGVYTATIDFCKKNGAFDPTTMGSVPNVGLMAQKAEEYGSHDKTFQMSANGVVRVVDVNGNVLMEQAVEANDIFRMCQAKDAPIQDWVKLAVNRARLSATPAVFWLDENRAHDRQLIEKVNLYLKDYDTAGLDIRILNPIAATEFTILEVGTSAKMLSIVPLMNGGGLFETGAGGSAPKHVEQFVTEGYLRWDSLGEFLALGASLEHLGQSLNNEKAIVLSETLDQANDAFLQNDKSPARKVGQIDNRGSHFYLALYWAQALANQTKDADLQAIFAPIAKELTENEAKIDAELIGAQGKAQEIGGYYQPNPALVSKAMRPSATLNAILDKISVLA
;
A
#
# COMPACT_ATOMS: atom_id res chain seq x y z
N LYS A 1 -4.03 1.71 29.41
CA LYS A 1 -3.25 0.46 29.59
C LYS A 1 -1.79 0.72 30.02
N GLY A 2 -1.28 1.96 30.04
CA GLY A 2 0.08 2.25 30.55
C GLY A 2 1.24 1.80 29.65
N ILE A 3 0.95 1.35 28.43
CA ILE A 3 1.92 0.86 27.46
C ILE A 3 2.63 2.05 26.82
N THR A 4 3.97 2.04 26.82
CA THR A 4 4.84 3.09 26.25
C THR A 4 5.53 2.60 24.98
N ASN A 5 6.16 3.55 24.26
CA ASN A 5 6.99 3.28 23.07
C ASN A 5 8.10 2.23 23.27
N LEU A 6 8.54 2.01 24.52
CA LEU A 6 9.65 1.11 24.85
C LEU A 6 9.21 -0.26 25.37
N HIS A 7 7.89 -0.54 25.39
CA HIS A 7 7.39 -1.82 25.89
C HIS A 7 7.64 -2.97 24.93
N VAL A 8 7.33 -2.79 23.64
CA VAL A 8 7.45 -3.84 22.62
C VAL A 8 8.07 -3.24 21.35
N PRO A 9 9.17 -3.79 20.82
CA PRO A 9 9.86 -3.23 19.65
C PRO A 9 8.99 -3.07 18.40
N SER A 10 7.99 -3.92 18.23
CA SER A 10 7.10 -3.92 17.05
C SER A 10 5.86 -3.03 17.20
N ASP A 11 5.68 -2.35 18.34
CA ASP A 11 4.50 -1.50 18.55
C ASP A 11 4.57 -0.19 17.73
N VAL A 12 5.79 0.34 17.54
CA VAL A 12 6.02 1.61 16.83
C VAL A 12 6.98 1.37 15.67
N ILE A 13 6.40 1.23 14.48
CA ILE A 13 7.10 0.95 13.22
C ILE A 13 7.22 2.26 12.44
N VAL A 14 8.43 2.61 12.00
CA VAL A 14 8.80 3.96 11.54
C VAL A 14 7.96 4.46 10.36
N ASP A 15 7.71 3.60 9.39
CA ASP A 15 6.95 3.88 8.16
C ASP A 15 5.47 4.17 8.42
N ALA A 16 4.87 3.58 9.45
CA ALA A 16 3.49 3.85 9.86
C ALA A 16 3.39 5.00 10.88
N SER A 17 4.31 5.05 11.82
CA SER A 17 4.27 5.98 12.97
C SER A 17 4.66 7.41 12.59
N MET A 18 5.64 7.60 11.71
CA MET A 18 6.09 8.93 11.31
C MET A 18 5.02 9.69 10.53
N PRO A 19 4.35 9.12 9.50
CA PRO A 19 3.23 9.80 8.83
C PRO A 19 2.06 10.08 9.76
N ALA A 20 1.76 9.16 10.71
CA ALA A 20 0.70 9.37 11.69
C ALA A 20 1.00 10.57 12.62
N MET A 21 2.25 10.71 13.06
CA MET A 21 2.71 11.84 13.87
C MET A 21 2.67 13.15 13.08
N ILE A 22 3.20 13.18 11.86
CA ILE A 22 3.20 14.38 10.98
C ILE A 22 1.77 14.85 10.74
N ARG A 23 0.85 13.94 10.39
CA ARG A 23 -0.57 14.25 10.17
C ARG A 23 -1.25 14.79 11.43
N THR A 24 -0.84 14.33 12.60
CA THR A 24 -1.40 14.76 13.90
C THR A 24 -0.64 15.97 14.42
N SER A 25 -0.46 16.99 13.57
CA SER A 25 0.21 18.25 13.90
C SER A 25 1.65 18.10 14.41
N GLY A 26 2.35 17.03 14.05
CA GLY A 26 3.71 16.75 14.55
C GLY A 26 3.74 16.23 15.99
N GLN A 27 2.63 15.70 16.51
CA GLN A 27 2.48 15.34 17.92
C GLN A 27 2.26 13.84 18.14
N MET A 28 2.66 13.37 19.33
CA MET A 28 2.38 12.03 19.85
C MET A 28 1.62 12.10 21.18
N TRP A 29 1.21 10.95 21.72
CA TRP A 29 0.36 10.87 22.91
C TRP A 29 1.21 10.73 24.18
N ASN A 30 0.98 11.61 25.16
CA ASN A 30 1.67 11.57 26.45
C ASN A 30 0.92 10.71 27.50
N LYS A 31 1.45 10.66 28.74
CA LYS A 31 0.89 9.82 29.82
C LYS A 31 -0.53 10.21 30.23
N GLU A 32 -0.91 11.48 30.03
CA GLU A 32 -2.28 11.99 30.26
C GLU A 32 -3.23 11.72 29.07
N GLY A 33 -2.76 11.08 28.00
CA GLY A 33 -3.55 10.87 26.78
C GLY A 33 -3.78 12.15 25.99
N LYS A 34 -2.90 13.16 26.13
CA LYS A 34 -2.93 14.41 25.36
C LYS A 34 -1.88 14.40 24.25
N ALA A 35 -2.19 15.07 23.15
CA ALA A 35 -1.23 15.31 22.09
C ALA A 35 -0.12 16.26 22.59
N GLN A 36 1.13 15.96 22.25
CA GLN A 36 2.31 16.71 22.66
C GLN A 36 3.41 16.59 21.61
N ASP A 37 4.18 17.66 21.42
CA ASP A 37 5.36 17.65 20.56
C ASP A 37 6.36 16.57 20.98
N THR A 38 7.06 15.99 19.99
CA THR A 38 7.92 14.83 20.20
C THR A 38 9.31 15.04 19.60
N ILE A 39 10.29 14.36 20.20
CA ILE A 39 11.60 14.13 19.59
C ILE A 39 11.55 12.73 18.97
N ALA A 40 11.32 12.67 17.65
CA ALA A 40 11.27 11.41 16.91
C ALA A 40 12.70 10.92 16.61
N ILE A 41 13.19 9.98 17.42
CA ILE A 41 14.55 9.45 17.28
C ILE A 41 14.58 8.40 16.16
N ILE A 42 15.24 8.74 15.06
CA ILE A 42 15.62 7.81 13.99
C ILE A 42 17.16 7.77 13.95
N PRO A 43 17.80 6.72 14.49
CA PRO A 43 19.25 6.74 14.72
C PRO A 43 20.09 6.85 13.45
N ASP A 44 19.71 6.11 12.39
CA ASP A 44 20.46 6.11 11.13
C ASP A 44 20.02 7.26 10.21
N ARG A 45 21.01 7.89 9.58
CA ARG A 45 20.81 9.09 8.75
C ARG A 45 20.29 8.82 7.34
N SER A 46 20.29 7.58 6.86
CA SER A 46 20.02 7.27 5.44
C SER A 46 18.64 7.76 4.99
N TYR A 47 17.64 7.64 5.86
CA TYR A 47 16.24 7.98 5.55
C TYR A 47 15.62 9.02 6.48
N ALA A 48 16.26 9.33 7.62
CA ALA A 48 15.72 10.27 8.61
C ALA A 48 15.43 11.67 8.00
N GLY A 49 16.28 12.14 7.08
CA GLY A 49 16.15 13.45 6.46
C GLY A 49 14.85 13.66 5.66
N VAL A 50 14.26 12.60 5.11
CA VAL A 50 12.97 12.67 4.39
C VAL A 50 11.85 13.15 5.32
N TYR A 51 11.80 12.62 6.53
CA TYR A 51 10.80 13.03 7.52
C TYR A 51 11.07 14.44 8.02
N THR A 52 12.33 14.82 8.25
CA THR A 52 12.69 16.18 8.63
C THR A 52 12.24 17.20 7.59
N ALA A 53 12.52 16.95 6.30
CA ALA A 53 12.08 17.83 5.21
C ALA A 53 10.56 18.00 5.18
N THR A 54 9.82 16.90 5.36
CA THR A 54 8.35 16.93 5.41
C THR A 54 7.84 17.73 6.61
N ILE A 55 8.43 17.52 7.79
CA ILE A 55 8.06 18.24 9.02
C ILE A 55 8.32 19.75 8.86
N ASP A 56 9.49 20.12 8.35
CA ASP A 56 9.87 21.51 8.18
C ASP A 56 9.01 22.21 7.13
N PHE A 57 8.62 21.50 6.07
CA PHE A 57 7.61 21.97 5.13
C PHE A 57 6.28 22.27 5.83
N CYS A 58 5.75 21.34 6.63
CA CYS A 58 4.47 21.54 7.32
C CYS A 58 4.53 22.67 8.36
N LYS A 59 5.66 22.83 9.06
CA LYS A 59 5.87 23.96 9.98
C LYS A 59 5.83 25.31 9.24
N LYS A 60 6.40 25.36 8.03
CA LYS A 60 6.47 26.58 7.22
C LYS A 60 5.16 26.91 6.50
N ASN A 61 4.47 25.90 5.97
CA ASN A 61 3.36 26.08 5.03
C ASN A 61 2.00 25.64 5.59
N GLY A 62 1.95 25.06 6.78
CA GLY A 62 0.75 24.46 7.36
C GLY A 62 0.55 23.01 6.93
N ALA A 63 -0.58 22.43 7.35
CA ALA A 63 -0.95 21.08 6.96
C ALA A 63 -1.24 20.99 5.46
N PHE A 64 -1.03 19.80 4.89
CA PHE A 64 -1.50 19.50 3.54
C PHE A 64 -3.03 19.63 3.43
N ASP A 65 -3.52 20.05 2.27
CA ASP A 65 -4.94 20.16 1.94
C ASP A 65 -5.38 19.04 0.98
N PRO A 66 -6.03 17.96 1.48
CA PRO A 66 -6.55 16.84 0.70
C PRO A 66 -7.39 17.20 -0.53
N THR A 67 -7.97 18.39 -0.60
CA THR A 67 -8.88 18.79 -1.69
C THR A 67 -8.16 19.32 -2.92
N THR A 68 -6.92 19.78 -2.77
CA THR A 68 -6.13 20.45 -3.83
C THR A 68 -4.78 19.81 -4.09
N MET A 69 -4.36 18.91 -3.21
CA MET A 69 -3.05 18.28 -3.21
C MET A 69 -2.97 17.14 -4.27
N GLY A 70 -1.84 17.00 -5.01
CA GLY A 70 -1.69 16.06 -6.15
C GLY A 70 -1.41 14.61 -5.75
N SER A 71 -0.44 13.89 -6.34
CA SER A 71 -0.11 12.50 -5.95
C SER A 71 1.33 12.12 -6.27
N VAL A 72 1.96 11.38 -5.35
CA VAL A 72 3.35 10.88 -5.51
C VAL A 72 3.33 9.35 -5.49
N PRO A 73 3.24 8.68 -6.65
CA PRO A 73 3.37 7.22 -6.75
C PRO A 73 4.83 6.78 -6.56
N ASN A 74 5.05 5.49 -6.27
CA ASN A 74 6.39 4.92 -6.07
C ASN A 74 6.68 3.79 -7.08
N VAL A 75 7.91 3.76 -7.59
CA VAL A 75 8.48 2.64 -8.34
C VAL A 75 9.70 2.14 -7.57
N GLY A 76 9.53 1.05 -6.81
CA GLY A 76 10.52 0.56 -5.85
C GLY A 76 11.43 -0.55 -6.40
N LEU A 77 12.72 -0.49 -6.05
CA LEU A 77 13.67 -1.58 -6.28
C LEU A 77 13.56 -2.61 -5.14
N MET A 78 12.86 -3.72 -5.38
CA MET A 78 12.61 -4.74 -4.34
C MET A 78 12.91 -6.18 -4.77
N ALA A 79 13.02 -6.44 -6.07
CA ALA A 79 13.17 -7.79 -6.59
C ALA A 79 14.42 -8.49 -6.04
N GLN A 80 14.27 -9.78 -5.73
CA GLN A 80 15.35 -10.64 -5.20
C GLN A 80 15.94 -10.18 -3.86
N LYS A 81 15.10 -9.61 -2.98
CA LYS A 81 15.47 -9.07 -1.66
C LYS A 81 16.59 -8.03 -1.78
N ALA A 82 16.35 -7.03 -2.62
CA ALA A 82 17.31 -5.97 -2.88
C ALA A 82 17.67 -5.23 -1.58
N GLU A 83 18.93 -4.80 -1.50
CA GLU A 83 19.43 -3.85 -0.51
C GLU A 83 19.28 -4.36 0.94
N GLU A 84 18.70 -3.56 1.85
CA GLU A 84 18.56 -3.90 3.26
C GLU A 84 17.65 -5.11 3.51
N TYR A 85 16.64 -5.36 2.67
CA TYR A 85 15.71 -6.49 2.82
C TYR A 85 16.41 -7.86 2.68
N GLY A 86 17.57 -7.89 2.03
CA GLY A 86 18.39 -9.08 1.87
C GLY A 86 19.54 -9.21 2.87
N SER A 87 19.66 -8.30 3.85
CA SER A 87 20.88 -8.16 4.67
C SER A 87 20.92 -8.97 5.97
N HIS A 88 19.82 -9.63 6.34
CA HIS A 88 19.66 -10.23 7.67
C HIS A 88 20.72 -11.29 8.01
N ASP A 89 21.00 -12.19 7.07
CA ASP A 89 22.04 -13.24 7.17
C ASP A 89 23.48 -12.70 7.06
N LYS A 90 23.62 -11.40 6.82
CA LYS A 90 24.89 -10.65 6.68
C LYS A 90 24.99 -9.51 7.68
N THR A 91 24.24 -9.60 8.78
CA THR A 91 24.26 -8.63 9.88
C THR A 91 24.80 -9.30 11.13
N PHE A 92 25.81 -8.69 11.75
CA PHE A 92 26.52 -9.27 12.88
C PHE A 92 26.77 -8.20 13.95
N GLN A 93 26.52 -8.56 15.21
CA GLN A 93 27.00 -7.77 16.33
C GLN A 93 28.43 -8.20 16.68
N MET A 94 29.35 -7.25 16.70
CA MET A 94 30.77 -7.50 16.92
C MET A 94 31.04 -7.85 18.38
N SER A 95 31.83 -8.89 18.63
CA SER A 95 32.19 -9.31 20.00
C SER A 95 33.46 -8.65 20.52
N ALA A 96 34.26 -8.01 19.65
CA ALA A 96 35.55 -7.40 19.98
C ALA A 96 35.94 -6.33 18.95
N ASN A 97 36.92 -5.50 19.31
CA ASN A 97 37.51 -4.53 18.39
C ASN A 97 38.32 -5.24 17.31
N GLY A 98 38.32 -4.68 16.10
CA GLY A 98 39.06 -5.24 14.98
C GLY A 98 38.67 -4.63 13.65
N VAL A 99 38.72 -5.47 12.61
CA VAL A 99 38.43 -5.07 11.23
C VAL A 99 37.62 -6.18 10.55
N VAL A 100 36.50 -5.82 9.94
CA VAL A 100 35.73 -6.69 9.05
C VAL A 100 36.22 -6.49 7.62
N ARG A 101 36.55 -7.58 6.92
CA ARG A 101 36.96 -7.58 5.51
C ARG A 101 36.01 -8.42 4.68
N VAL A 102 35.70 -7.93 3.49
CA VAL A 102 35.02 -8.69 2.45
C VAL A 102 36.06 -9.06 1.40
N VAL A 103 36.28 -10.36 1.22
CA VAL A 103 37.37 -10.89 0.39
C VAL A 103 36.78 -11.76 -0.71
N ASP A 104 37.25 -11.60 -1.94
CA ASP A 104 36.83 -12.45 -3.06
C ASP A 104 37.47 -13.86 -3.01
N VAL A 105 37.08 -14.71 -3.94
CA VAL A 105 37.60 -16.10 -4.03
C VAL A 105 39.09 -16.18 -4.35
N ASN A 106 39.70 -15.10 -4.83
CA ASN A 106 41.13 -15.02 -5.16
C ASN A 106 41.95 -14.41 -4.02
N GLY A 107 41.33 -14.04 -2.90
CA GLY A 107 41.99 -13.42 -1.75
C GLY A 107 42.11 -11.89 -1.85
N ASN A 108 41.49 -11.25 -2.85
CA ASN A 108 41.51 -9.79 -2.96
C ASN A 108 40.52 -9.19 -1.97
N VAL A 109 40.97 -8.21 -1.19
CA VAL A 109 40.10 -7.45 -0.29
C VAL A 109 39.28 -6.45 -1.10
N LEU A 110 37.97 -6.62 -1.12
CA LEU A 110 37.02 -5.76 -1.83
C LEU A 110 36.58 -4.57 -0.97
N MET A 111 36.34 -4.81 0.32
CA MET A 111 35.90 -3.81 1.29
C MET A 111 36.51 -4.11 2.66
N GLU A 112 36.78 -3.06 3.44
CA GLU A 112 37.35 -3.14 4.78
C GLU A 112 36.67 -2.09 5.69
N GLN A 113 36.33 -2.48 6.92
CA GLN A 113 35.70 -1.61 7.91
C GLN A 113 36.30 -1.89 9.30
N ALA A 114 36.87 -0.86 9.93
CA ALA A 114 37.25 -0.93 11.35
C ALA A 114 35.97 -0.99 12.21
N VAL A 115 36.00 -1.82 13.26
CA VAL A 115 34.86 -2.05 14.16
C VAL A 115 35.32 -2.14 15.61
N GLU A 116 34.42 -1.79 16.52
CA GLU A 116 34.56 -1.95 17.97
C GLU A 116 33.61 -3.03 18.51
N ALA A 117 33.85 -3.48 19.74
CA ALA A 117 32.94 -4.39 20.42
C ALA A 117 31.54 -3.75 20.55
N ASN A 118 30.51 -4.54 20.27
CA ASN A 118 29.09 -4.19 20.22
C ASN A 118 28.63 -3.42 18.97
N ASP A 119 29.52 -3.03 18.06
CA ASP A 119 29.11 -2.48 16.77
C ASP A 119 28.24 -3.46 15.99
N ILE A 120 27.31 -2.94 15.20
CA ILE A 120 26.51 -3.72 14.27
C ILE A 120 27.09 -3.54 12.87
N PHE A 121 27.80 -4.55 12.38
CA PHE A 121 28.24 -4.61 10.99
C PHE A 121 27.15 -5.22 10.10
N ARG A 122 26.97 -4.70 8.89
CA ARG A 122 25.99 -5.20 7.93
C ARG A 122 26.50 -5.09 6.49
N MET A 123 26.13 -6.06 5.65
CA MET A 123 26.35 -6.02 4.20
C MET A 123 25.05 -6.26 3.42
N CYS A 124 24.84 -5.47 2.36
CA CYS A 124 23.69 -5.53 1.46
C CYS A 124 24.10 -5.95 0.04
N GLN A 125 23.13 -6.35 -0.77
CA GLN A 125 23.35 -6.70 -2.17
C GLN A 125 22.19 -6.20 -3.03
N ALA A 126 22.49 -5.64 -4.20
CA ALA A 126 21.52 -5.33 -5.25
C ALA A 126 22.03 -5.93 -6.56
N LYS A 127 21.21 -6.74 -7.23
CA LYS A 127 21.59 -7.45 -8.46
C LYS A 127 21.26 -6.61 -9.68
N ASP A 128 22.04 -6.83 -10.73
CA ASP A 128 21.97 -6.03 -11.96
C ASP A 128 20.61 -6.12 -12.68
N ALA A 129 20.08 -7.34 -12.86
CA ALA A 129 18.81 -7.55 -13.55
C ALA A 129 17.62 -6.85 -12.85
N PRO A 130 17.46 -6.92 -11.51
CA PRO A 130 16.51 -6.08 -10.78
C PRO A 130 16.66 -4.57 -11.03
N ILE A 131 17.89 -4.06 -11.16
CA ILE A 131 18.14 -2.63 -11.40
C ILE A 131 17.69 -2.23 -12.82
N GLN A 132 17.99 -3.06 -13.83
CA GLN A 132 17.54 -2.83 -15.20
C GLN A 132 16.01 -2.79 -15.30
N ASP A 133 15.32 -3.76 -14.67
CA ASP A 133 13.86 -3.82 -14.67
C ASP A 133 13.23 -2.64 -13.91
N TRP A 134 13.86 -2.21 -12.80
CA TRP A 134 13.45 -1.02 -12.06
C TRP A 134 13.54 0.26 -12.92
N VAL A 135 14.64 0.46 -13.66
CA VAL A 135 14.78 1.59 -14.59
C VAL A 135 13.73 1.53 -15.71
N LYS A 136 13.53 0.35 -16.30
CA LYS A 136 12.49 0.12 -17.31
C LYS A 136 11.11 0.54 -16.80
N LEU A 137 10.76 0.09 -15.60
CA LEU A 137 9.46 0.37 -15.00
C LEU A 137 9.28 1.86 -14.73
N ALA A 138 10.32 2.55 -14.25
CA ALA A 138 10.29 3.99 -14.03
C ALA A 138 10.01 4.77 -15.33
N VAL A 139 10.72 4.45 -16.42
CA VAL A 139 10.51 5.07 -17.75
C VAL A 139 9.09 4.80 -18.26
N ASN A 140 8.63 3.55 -18.16
CA ASN A 140 7.29 3.17 -18.59
C ASN A 140 6.21 3.95 -17.83
N ARG A 141 6.32 4.05 -16.50
CA ARG A 141 5.34 4.79 -15.68
C ARG A 141 5.37 6.28 -16.00
N ALA A 142 6.55 6.89 -16.10
CA ALA A 142 6.68 8.30 -16.46
C ALA A 142 6.02 8.63 -17.81
N ARG A 143 6.19 7.73 -18.80
CA ARG A 143 5.59 7.89 -20.13
C ARG A 143 4.07 7.70 -20.11
N LEU A 144 3.58 6.64 -19.47
CA LEU A 144 2.15 6.33 -19.43
C LEU A 144 1.34 7.38 -18.68
N SER A 145 1.89 7.95 -17.59
CA SER A 145 1.18 8.95 -16.80
C SER A 145 1.50 10.40 -17.19
N ALA A 146 2.44 10.60 -18.13
CA ALA A 146 2.96 11.92 -18.51
C ALA A 146 3.37 12.76 -17.27
N THR A 147 4.03 12.12 -16.29
CA THR A 147 4.42 12.73 -15.01
C THR A 147 5.95 12.70 -14.86
N PRO A 148 6.57 13.74 -14.27
CA PRO A 148 8.00 13.70 -13.94
C PRO A 148 8.34 12.49 -13.04
N ALA A 149 9.50 11.88 -13.28
CA ALA A 149 10.04 10.80 -12.46
C ALA A 149 11.37 11.22 -11.83
N VAL A 150 11.50 10.98 -10.53
CA VAL A 150 12.71 11.30 -9.78
C VAL A 150 13.27 10.01 -9.19
N PHE A 151 14.54 9.73 -9.44
CA PHE A 151 15.32 8.72 -8.74
C PHE A 151 15.92 9.33 -7.47
N TRP A 152 15.60 8.75 -6.31
CA TRP A 152 15.97 9.28 -4.99
C TRP A 152 17.28 8.63 -4.54
N LEU A 153 18.42 9.20 -4.94
CA LEU A 153 19.74 8.62 -4.76
C LEU A 153 20.71 9.67 -4.21
N ASP A 154 21.33 9.39 -3.06
CA ASP A 154 22.28 10.29 -2.40
C ASP A 154 23.72 10.02 -2.86
N GLU A 155 24.30 10.94 -3.62
CA GLU A 155 25.70 10.83 -4.08
C GLU A 155 26.72 10.71 -2.95
N ASN A 156 26.38 11.07 -1.71
CA ASN A 156 27.25 10.88 -0.55
C ASN A 156 27.28 9.42 -0.07
N ARG A 157 26.32 8.58 -0.46
CA ARG A 157 26.29 7.15 -0.15
C ARG A 157 27.01 6.35 -1.24
N ALA A 158 27.96 5.51 -0.83
CA ALA A 158 28.73 4.69 -1.77
C ALA A 158 27.85 3.73 -2.60
N HIS A 159 26.83 3.15 -1.97
CA HIS A 159 25.84 2.32 -2.63
C HIS A 159 25.07 3.09 -3.71
N ASP A 160 24.46 4.22 -3.34
CA ASP A 160 23.67 5.03 -4.26
C ASP A 160 24.51 5.56 -5.44
N ARG A 161 25.80 5.91 -5.25
CA ARG A 161 26.69 6.26 -6.38
C ARG A 161 26.77 5.14 -7.42
N GLN A 162 26.86 3.89 -7.00
CA GLN A 162 26.87 2.75 -7.92
C GLN A 162 25.51 2.54 -8.61
N LEU A 163 24.40 2.83 -7.90
CA LEU A 163 23.07 2.84 -8.53
C LEU A 163 22.94 3.98 -9.54
N ILE A 164 23.45 5.18 -9.26
CA ILE A 164 23.44 6.33 -10.17
C ILE A 164 24.16 5.99 -11.48
N GLU A 165 25.33 5.34 -11.39
CA GLU A 165 26.06 4.88 -12.58
C GLU A 165 25.21 3.93 -13.44
N LYS A 166 24.53 2.97 -12.82
CA LYS A 166 23.65 2.01 -13.50
C LYS A 166 22.40 2.65 -14.08
N VAL A 167 21.74 3.55 -13.34
CA VAL A 167 20.58 4.31 -13.82
C VAL A 167 20.97 5.12 -15.07
N ASN A 168 22.07 5.86 -15.01
CA ASN A 168 22.56 6.64 -16.16
C ASN A 168 22.96 5.77 -17.35
N LEU A 169 23.44 4.55 -17.11
CA LEU A 169 23.73 3.59 -18.17
C LEU A 169 22.43 3.13 -18.84
N TYR A 170 21.49 2.58 -18.07
CA TYR A 170 20.30 1.93 -18.62
C TYR A 170 19.23 2.90 -19.13
N LEU A 171 19.19 4.14 -18.65
CA LEU A 171 18.31 5.16 -19.25
C LEU A 171 18.58 5.38 -20.74
N LYS A 172 19.80 5.10 -21.21
CA LYS A 172 20.18 5.21 -22.64
C LYS A 172 19.54 4.13 -23.51
N ASP A 173 19.03 3.05 -22.92
CA ASP A 173 18.40 1.95 -23.63
C ASP A 173 16.92 2.24 -23.97
N TYR A 174 16.38 3.37 -23.51
CA TYR A 174 14.98 3.76 -23.68
C TYR A 174 14.82 5.11 -24.38
N ASP A 175 13.69 5.30 -25.05
CA ASP A 175 13.30 6.62 -25.56
C ASP A 175 12.78 7.50 -24.41
N THR A 176 13.65 8.40 -23.94
CA THR A 176 13.31 9.38 -22.91
C THR A 176 12.94 10.75 -23.49
N ALA A 177 12.76 10.88 -24.81
CA ALA A 177 12.38 12.15 -25.42
C ALA A 177 11.02 12.61 -24.86
N GLY A 178 10.95 13.85 -24.38
CA GLY A 178 9.74 14.41 -23.76
C GLY A 178 9.37 13.79 -22.40
N LEU A 179 10.30 13.11 -21.71
CA LEU A 179 10.17 12.78 -20.29
C LEU A 179 10.98 13.76 -19.45
N ASP A 180 10.47 14.10 -18.27
CA ASP A 180 11.25 14.75 -17.21
C ASP A 180 11.70 13.67 -16.22
N ILE A 181 12.95 13.24 -16.35
CA ILE A 181 13.58 12.24 -15.47
C ILE A 181 14.77 12.89 -14.78
N ARG A 182 14.80 12.84 -13.44
CA ARG A 182 15.84 13.45 -12.62
C ARG A 182 16.43 12.45 -11.64
N ILE A 183 17.65 12.74 -11.19
CA ILE A 183 18.26 12.09 -10.02
C ILE A 183 18.47 13.17 -8.97
N LEU A 184 17.88 13.01 -7.78
CA LEU A 184 18.00 13.94 -6.66
C LEU A 184 18.30 13.15 -5.39
N ASN A 185 19.04 13.74 -4.45
CA ASN A 185 19.19 13.14 -3.12
C ASN A 185 17.81 13.07 -2.41
N PRO A 186 17.59 12.14 -1.47
CA PRO A 186 16.27 11.92 -0.86
C PRO A 186 15.62 13.18 -0.26
N ILE A 187 16.41 14.09 0.33
CA ILE A 187 15.90 15.34 0.91
C ILE A 187 15.41 16.27 -0.20
N ALA A 188 16.24 16.54 -1.20
CA ALA A 188 15.88 17.39 -2.34
C ALA A 188 14.71 16.81 -3.15
N ALA A 189 14.65 15.48 -3.30
CA ALA A 189 13.55 14.80 -3.94
C ALA A 189 12.23 14.95 -3.16
N THR A 190 12.30 14.88 -1.82
CA THR A 190 11.17 15.14 -0.93
C THR A 190 10.67 16.58 -1.09
N GLU A 191 11.56 17.56 -1.03
CA GLU A 191 11.20 18.97 -1.19
C GLU A 191 10.60 19.25 -2.57
N PHE A 192 11.21 18.74 -3.63
CA PHE A 192 10.73 18.87 -5.00
C PHE A 192 9.31 18.28 -5.14
N THR A 193 9.10 17.05 -4.69
CA THR A 193 7.81 16.38 -4.83
C THR A 193 6.72 17.03 -4.00
N ILE A 194 7.03 17.47 -2.78
CA ILE A 194 6.08 18.20 -1.93
C ILE A 194 5.67 19.55 -2.57
N LEU A 195 6.60 20.26 -3.20
CA LEU A 195 6.37 21.58 -3.80
C LEU A 195 5.65 21.50 -5.15
N GLU A 196 6.10 20.63 -6.04
CA GLU A 196 5.59 20.54 -7.42
C GLU A 196 4.21 19.90 -7.50
N VAL A 197 3.92 18.97 -6.61
CA VAL A 197 2.78 18.09 -6.83
C VAL A 197 1.59 18.54 -5.97
N GLY A 198 1.76 19.30 -4.88
CA GLY A 198 0.95 19.00 -3.67
C GLY A 198 1.09 17.50 -3.38
N THR A 199 0.49 16.83 -2.42
CA THR A 199 0.59 15.33 -2.41
C THR A 199 -0.79 14.76 -2.29
N SER A 200 -1.12 13.48 -2.45
CA SER A 200 -2.40 12.94 -1.92
C SER A 200 -2.17 11.45 -1.79
N ALA A 201 -2.74 10.87 -0.75
CA ALA A 201 -2.45 9.52 -0.34
C ALA A 201 -3.54 8.58 -0.81
N LYS A 202 -3.54 8.24 -2.10
CA LYS A 202 -4.18 7.04 -2.64
C LYS A 202 -3.23 6.41 -3.65
N MET A 203 -2.71 5.23 -3.32
CA MET A 203 -1.64 4.56 -4.06
C MET A 203 -2.16 3.25 -4.65
N LEU A 204 -1.79 2.99 -5.90
CA LEU A 204 -1.89 1.68 -6.52
C LEU A 204 -0.49 1.03 -6.46
N SER A 205 -0.37 -0.14 -5.82
CA SER A 205 0.91 -0.87 -5.71
C SER A 205 0.91 -2.07 -6.67
N ILE A 206 1.52 -1.89 -7.83
CA ILE A 206 1.69 -2.93 -8.84
C ILE A 206 3.14 -3.36 -8.86
N VAL A 207 3.37 -4.66 -8.74
CA VAL A 207 4.69 -5.29 -8.85
C VAL A 207 4.70 -6.15 -10.12
N PRO A 208 5.20 -5.62 -11.25
CA PRO A 208 5.46 -6.43 -12.43
C PRO A 208 6.49 -7.51 -12.08
N LEU A 209 6.16 -8.77 -12.33
CA LEU A 209 7.08 -9.87 -12.11
C LEU A 209 8.03 -9.97 -13.31
N MET A 210 9.32 -10.18 -13.04
CA MET A 210 10.36 -10.29 -14.08
C MET A 210 10.04 -11.34 -15.17
N ASN A 211 9.23 -12.35 -14.85
CA ASN A 211 8.82 -13.42 -15.78
C ASN A 211 7.51 -13.10 -16.54
N GLY A 212 7.04 -11.85 -16.54
CA GLY A 212 5.88 -11.40 -17.31
C GLY A 212 4.51 -11.51 -16.61
N GLY A 213 4.46 -12.01 -15.38
CA GLY A 213 3.25 -11.97 -14.55
C GLY A 213 3.07 -10.65 -13.78
N GLY A 214 1.95 -10.51 -13.06
CA GLY A 214 1.69 -9.35 -12.18
C GLY A 214 1.37 -9.78 -10.75
N LEU A 215 1.94 -9.07 -9.78
CA LEU A 215 1.55 -9.10 -8.37
C LEU A 215 0.92 -7.74 -8.01
N PHE A 216 -0.27 -7.76 -7.43
CA PHE A 216 -1.06 -6.56 -7.14
C PHE A 216 -1.27 -6.47 -5.63
N GLU A 217 -0.53 -5.59 -4.98
CA GLU A 217 -0.64 -5.39 -3.53
C GLU A 217 -1.80 -4.43 -3.24
N THR A 218 -2.65 -4.82 -2.30
CA THR A 218 -3.88 -4.07 -1.97
C THR A 218 -3.62 -2.85 -1.10
N GLY A 219 -2.39 -2.66 -0.62
CA GLY A 219 -1.98 -1.51 0.16
C GLY A 219 -0.59 -1.72 0.77
N ALA A 220 0.03 -0.62 1.20
CA ALA A 220 1.38 -0.63 1.79
C ALA A 220 1.38 -0.62 3.34
N GLY A 221 0.20 -0.70 3.96
CA GLY A 221 0.04 -0.67 5.42
C GLY A 221 0.10 -2.04 6.07
N GLY A 222 0.15 -2.07 7.41
CA GLY A 222 0.03 -3.31 8.19
C GLY A 222 -1.42 -3.83 8.31
N SER A 223 -1.59 -4.98 8.96
CA SER A 223 -2.89 -5.66 9.14
C SER A 223 -3.81 -5.07 10.22
N ALA A 224 -3.50 -3.86 10.71
CA ALA A 224 -4.33 -3.07 11.62
C ALA A 224 -4.93 -3.84 12.83
N PRO A 225 -4.12 -4.29 13.82
CA PRO A 225 -4.61 -5.10 14.95
C PRO A 225 -5.71 -4.42 15.78
N LYS A 226 -5.74 -3.08 15.83
CA LYS A 226 -6.78 -2.30 16.51
C LYS A 226 -8.15 -2.35 15.81
N HIS A 227 -8.21 -2.77 14.55
CA HIS A 227 -9.47 -3.02 13.84
C HIS A 227 -10.06 -4.34 14.30
N VAL A 228 -9.22 -5.37 14.49
CA VAL A 228 -9.64 -6.65 15.05
C VAL A 228 -10.13 -6.47 16.49
N GLU A 229 -9.44 -5.67 17.31
CA GLU A 229 -9.90 -5.35 18.68
C GLU A 229 -11.32 -4.76 18.67
N GLN A 230 -11.62 -3.78 17.80
CA GLN A 230 -12.98 -3.23 17.70
C GLN A 230 -13.99 -4.26 17.17
N PHE A 231 -13.61 -5.09 16.21
CA PHE A 231 -14.53 -6.08 15.65
C PHE A 231 -14.95 -7.12 16.70
N VAL A 232 -14.01 -7.63 17.49
CA VAL A 232 -14.34 -8.64 18.52
C VAL A 232 -15.14 -8.03 19.68
N THR A 233 -14.94 -6.75 20.01
CA THR A 233 -15.65 -6.11 21.13
C THR A 233 -17.02 -5.55 20.74
N GLU A 234 -17.10 -4.90 19.58
CA GLU A 234 -18.25 -4.11 19.15
C GLU A 234 -18.90 -4.62 17.87
N GLY A 235 -18.33 -5.63 17.21
CA GLY A 235 -18.84 -6.15 15.95
C GLY A 235 -18.80 -5.14 14.82
N TYR A 236 -17.82 -4.23 14.84
CA TYR A 236 -17.64 -3.17 13.84
C TYR A 236 -16.24 -3.24 13.23
N LEU A 237 -16.16 -3.36 11.91
CA LEU A 237 -14.88 -3.43 11.19
C LEU A 237 -14.67 -2.18 10.34
N ARG A 238 -13.75 -1.30 10.76
CA ARG A 238 -13.40 -0.05 10.07
C ARG A 238 -12.23 -0.19 9.07
N TRP A 239 -11.91 -1.42 8.65
CA TRP A 239 -10.91 -1.66 7.61
C TRP A 239 -11.46 -1.20 6.26
N ASP A 240 -10.70 -0.37 5.55
CA ASP A 240 -11.06 0.14 4.23
C ASP A 240 -10.47 -0.76 3.14
N SER A 241 -11.34 -1.43 2.39
CA SER A 241 -10.98 -2.34 1.31
C SER A 241 -10.81 -1.66 -0.05
N LEU A 242 -10.83 -0.32 -0.13
CA LEU A 242 -10.65 0.40 -1.41
C LEU A 242 -9.41 -0.08 -2.18
N GLY A 243 -8.29 -0.30 -1.50
CA GLY A 243 -7.07 -0.79 -2.13
C GLY A 243 -7.18 -2.22 -2.66
N GLU A 244 -8.03 -3.07 -2.08
CA GLU A 244 -8.36 -4.40 -2.63
C GLU A 244 -9.16 -4.26 -3.92
N PHE A 245 -10.11 -3.32 -3.97
CA PHE A 245 -10.95 -3.09 -5.15
C PHE A 245 -10.12 -2.56 -6.33
N LEU A 246 -9.22 -1.61 -6.06
CA LEU A 246 -8.30 -1.06 -7.06
C LEU A 246 -7.30 -2.11 -7.57
N ALA A 247 -6.74 -2.92 -6.66
CA ALA A 247 -5.83 -3.99 -7.04
C ALA A 247 -6.54 -5.09 -7.87
N LEU A 248 -7.81 -5.39 -7.56
CA LEU A 248 -8.62 -6.32 -8.35
C LEU A 248 -8.89 -5.79 -9.77
N GLY A 249 -9.20 -4.49 -9.92
CA GLY A 249 -9.32 -3.86 -11.24
C GLY A 249 -8.06 -4.03 -12.08
N ALA A 250 -6.90 -3.62 -11.54
CA ALA A 250 -5.61 -3.78 -12.21
C ALA A 250 -5.27 -5.25 -12.53
N SER A 251 -5.66 -6.19 -11.65
CA SER A 251 -5.47 -7.62 -11.87
C SER A 251 -6.30 -8.15 -13.05
N LEU A 252 -7.57 -7.75 -13.13
CA LEU A 252 -8.48 -8.12 -14.22
C LEU A 252 -8.05 -7.51 -15.56
N GLU A 253 -7.61 -6.25 -15.56
CA GLU A 253 -7.04 -5.59 -16.74
C GLU A 253 -5.81 -6.37 -17.24
N HIS A 254 -4.87 -6.68 -16.35
CA HIS A 254 -3.67 -7.44 -16.70
C HIS A 254 -4.01 -8.81 -17.25
N LEU A 255 -4.97 -9.53 -16.66
CA LEU A 255 -5.45 -10.81 -17.17
C LEU A 255 -6.07 -10.67 -18.56
N GLY A 256 -6.88 -9.63 -18.77
CA GLY A 256 -7.48 -9.33 -20.07
C GLY A 256 -6.45 -9.05 -21.16
N GLN A 257 -5.45 -8.23 -20.86
CA GLN A 257 -4.38 -7.86 -21.81
C GLN A 257 -3.40 -9.00 -22.07
N SER A 258 -2.98 -9.75 -21.03
CA SER A 258 -1.96 -10.78 -21.16
C SER A 258 -2.47 -12.08 -21.79
N LEU A 259 -3.76 -12.40 -21.61
CA LEU A 259 -4.38 -13.63 -22.10
C LEU A 259 -5.44 -13.40 -23.19
N ASN A 260 -5.60 -12.15 -23.67
CA ASN A 260 -6.66 -11.76 -24.60
C ASN A 260 -8.06 -12.16 -24.11
N ASN A 261 -8.36 -11.91 -22.83
CA ASN A 261 -9.64 -12.22 -22.22
C ASN A 261 -10.54 -10.98 -22.18
N GLU A 262 -11.42 -10.85 -23.18
CA GLU A 262 -12.31 -9.70 -23.31
C GLU A 262 -13.30 -9.57 -22.12
N LYS A 263 -13.80 -10.68 -21.58
CA LYS A 263 -14.68 -10.67 -20.40
C LYS A 263 -13.96 -10.08 -19.18
N ALA A 264 -12.67 -10.35 -19.02
CA ALA A 264 -11.87 -9.76 -17.94
C ALA A 264 -11.68 -8.25 -18.10
N ILE A 265 -11.53 -7.76 -19.35
CA ILE A 265 -11.51 -6.32 -19.62
C ILE A 265 -12.85 -5.68 -19.23
N VAL A 266 -13.99 -6.28 -19.61
CA VAL A 266 -15.32 -5.77 -19.23
C VAL A 266 -15.49 -5.75 -17.70
N LEU A 267 -15.06 -6.80 -17.00
CA LEU A 267 -15.08 -6.85 -15.53
C LEU A 267 -14.22 -5.74 -14.91
N SER A 268 -13.03 -5.47 -15.46
CA SER A 268 -12.15 -4.39 -15.00
C SER A 268 -12.80 -3.01 -15.18
N GLU A 269 -13.27 -2.69 -16.38
CA GLU A 269 -13.85 -1.39 -16.70
C GLU A 269 -15.14 -1.10 -15.91
N THR A 270 -15.94 -2.14 -15.66
CA THR A 270 -17.15 -2.01 -14.83
C THR A 270 -16.83 -1.92 -13.34
N LEU A 271 -15.72 -2.50 -12.89
CA LEU A 271 -15.23 -2.33 -11.52
C LEU A 271 -14.69 -0.91 -11.31
N ASP A 272 -14.03 -0.30 -12.30
CA ASP A 272 -13.62 1.10 -12.23
C ASP A 272 -14.83 2.05 -12.10
N GLN A 273 -15.89 1.82 -12.88
CA GLN A 273 -17.16 2.55 -12.73
C GLN A 273 -17.77 2.36 -11.34
N ALA A 274 -17.70 1.14 -10.79
CA ALA A 274 -18.18 0.85 -9.44
C ALA A 274 -17.36 1.56 -8.37
N ASN A 275 -16.04 1.63 -8.53
CA ASN A 275 -15.14 2.38 -7.64
C ASN A 275 -15.43 3.88 -7.67
N ASP A 276 -15.69 4.44 -8.85
CA ASP A 276 -16.10 5.84 -9.00
C ASP A 276 -17.41 6.12 -8.26
N ALA A 277 -18.44 5.30 -8.50
CA ALA A 277 -19.73 5.42 -7.80
C ALA A 277 -19.58 5.23 -6.28
N PHE A 278 -18.75 4.28 -5.86
CA PHE A 278 -18.45 4.01 -4.45
C PHE A 278 -17.83 5.22 -3.74
N LEU A 279 -16.88 5.89 -4.39
CA LEU A 279 -16.22 7.08 -3.87
C LEU A 279 -17.14 8.31 -3.90
N GLN A 280 -17.88 8.52 -4.99
CA GLN A 280 -18.80 9.64 -5.13
C GLN A 280 -19.95 9.60 -4.10
N ASN A 281 -20.41 8.40 -3.75
CA ASN A 281 -21.50 8.21 -2.78
C ASN A 281 -21.00 7.98 -1.34
N ASP A 282 -19.71 8.19 -1.08
CA ASP A 282 -19.06 8.07 0.24
C ASP A 282 -19.38 6.74 0.95
N LYS A 283 -19.26 5.62 0.22
CA LYS A 283 -19.60 4.27 0.72
C LYS A 283 -18.41 3.54 1.35
N SER A 284 -17.34 4.26 1.67
CA SER A 284 -16.24 3.74 2.49
C SER A 284 -16.72 3.45 3.92
N PRO A 285 -16.05 2.53 4.66
CA PRO A 285 -16.40 2.28 6.05
C PRO A 285 -16.34 3.58 6.85
N ALA A 286 -17.41 3.87 7.58
CA ALA A 286 -17.40 4.95 8.54
C ALA A 286 -16.50 4.58 9.74
N ARG A 287 -16.52 5.40 10.78
CA ARG A 287 -15.68 5.20 11.98
C ARG A 287 -16.47 5.02 13.27
N LYS A 288 -17.77 4.73 13.16
CA LYS A 288 -18.69 4.68 14.30
C LYS A 288 -19.71 3.56 14.15
N VAL A 289 -19.89 2.80 15.23
CA VAL A 289 -20.96 1.81 15.37
C VAL A 289 -22.33 2.42 15.06
N GLY A 290 -23.16 1.67 14.33
CA GLY A 290 -24.46 2.11 13.84
C GLY A 290 -24.41 2.78 12.46
N GLN A 291 -23.22 2.91 11.87
CA GLN A 291 -23.02 3.37 10.49
C GLN A 291 -22.46 2.24 9.62
N ILE A 292 -22.32 2.47 8.32
CA ILE A 292 -21.66 1.55 7.40
C ILE A 292 -20.26 1.15 7.92
N ASP A 293 -19.95 -0.14 7.85
CA ASP A 293 -18.62 -0.69 8.13
C ASP A 293 -18.09 -1.44 6.89
N ASN A 294 -16.96 -2.14 7.01
CA ASN A 294 -16.35 -2.91 5.91
C ASN A 294 -17.33 -3.84 5.18
N ARG A 295 -18.26 -4.50 5.89
CA ARG A 295 -19.22 -5.42 5.25
C ARG A 295 -20.24 -4.66 4.41
N GLY A 296 -20.67 -3.49 4.89
CA GLY A 296 -21.55 -2.61 4.13
C GLY A 296 -20.84 -1.99 2.92
N SER A 297 -19.56 -1.64 3.04
CA SER A 297 -18.80 -1.11 1.90
C SER A 297 -18.65 -2.16 0.79
N HIS A 298 -18.44 -3.43 1.15
CA HIS A 298 -18.42 -4.56 0.20
C HIS A 298 -19.77 -4.75 -0.50
N PHE A 299 -20.89 -4.62 0.24
CA PHE A 299 -22.23 -4.65 -0.37
C PHE A 299 -22.41 -3.54 -1.42
N TYR A 300 -22.05 -2.30 -1.08
CA TYR A 300 -22.21 -1.17 -2.00
C TYR A 300 -21.32 -1.30 -3.25
N LEU A 301 -20.09 -1.79 -3.11
CA LEU A 301 -19.28 -2.10 -4.28
C LEU A 301 -19.94 -3.17 -5.16
N ALA A 302 -20.45 -4.26 -4.57
CA ALA A 302 -21.13 -5.30 -5.32
C ALA A 302 -22.40 -4.79 -6.03
N LEU A 303 -23.17 -3.90 -5.38
CA LEU A 303 -24.33 -3.23 -5.96
C LEU A 303 -23.92 -2.41 -7.20
N TYR A 304 -22.95 -1.51 -7.06
CA TYR A 304 -22.52 -0.65 -8.16
C TYR A 304 -21.86 -1.43 -9.30
N TRP A 305 -21.12 -2.49 -8.97
CA TRP A 305 -20.49 -3.34 -9.98
C TRP A 305 -21.51 -4.16 -10.76
N ALA A 306 -22.50 -4.75 -10.08
CA ALA A 306 -23.61 -5.44 -10.75
C ALA A 306 -24.41 -4.48 -11.64
N GLN A 307 -24.67 -3.24 -11.19
CA GLN A 307 -25.33 -2.22 -12.00
C GLN A 307 -24.52 -1.85 -13.25
N ALA A 308 -23.20 -1.66 -13.13
CA ALA A 308 -22.33 -1.39 -14.27
C ALA A 308 -22.30 -2.57 -15.26
N LEU A 309 -22.21 -3.81 -14.76
CA LEU A 309 -22.25 -5.03 -15.57
C LEU A 309 -23.60 -5.26 -16.27
N ALA A 310 -24.70 -4.85 -15.64
CA ALA A 310 -26.03 -4.89 -16.25
C ALA A 310 -26.23 -3.80 -17.33
N ASN A 311 -25.51 -2.69 -17.25
CA ASN A 311 -25.68 -1.54 -18.15
C ASN A 311 -24.68 -1.49 -19.31
N GLN A 312 -23.54 -2.19 -19.21
CA GLN A 312 -22.58 -2.27 -20.30
C GLN A 312 -23.15 -3.02 -21.52
N THR A 313 -22.60 -2.72 -22.70
CA THR A 313 -23.04 -3.27 -24.00
C THR A 313 -21.93 -4.02 -24.75
N LYS A 314 -20.80 -4.28 -24.09
CA LYS A 314 -19.63 -4.95 -24.67
C LYS A 314 -19.77 -6.48 -24.63
N ASP A 315 -20.46 -7.03 -23.63
CA ASP A 315 -20.67 -8.47 -23.47
C ASP A 315 -22.12 -8.78 -23.05
N ALA A 316 -22.89 -9.40 -23.96
CA ALA A 316 -24.30 -9.69 -23.73
C ALA A 316 -24.54 -10.81 -22.69
N ASP A 317 -23.60 -11.74 -22.53
CA ASP A 317 -23.72 -12.82 -21.55
C ASP A 317 -23.58 -12.28 -20.13
N LEU A 318 -22.54 -11.47 -19.89
CA LEU A 318 -22.33 -10.79 -18.62
C LEU A 318 -23.52 -9.89 -18.29
N GLN A 319 -24.04 -9.16 -19.28
CA GLN A 319 -25.24 -8.36 -19.10
C GLN A 319 -26.43 -9.22 -18.64
N ALA A 320 -26.68 -10.35 -19.31
CA ALA A 320 -27.80 -11.24 -18.98
C ALA A 320 -27.68 -11.85 -17.57
N ILE A 321 -26.45 -12.20 -17.14
CA ILE A 321 -26.17 -12.71 -15.80
C ILE A 321 -26.43 -11.64 -14.73
N PHE A 322 -25.91 -10.43 -14.94
CA PHE A 322 -25.89 -9.39 -13.91
C PHE A 322 -27.14 -8.51 -13.87
N ALA A 323 -27.93 -8.43 -14.94
CA ALA A 323 -29.20 -7.69 -14.94
C ALA A 323 -30.18 -8.11 -13.82
N PRO A 324 -30.50 -9.40 -13.61
CA PRO A 324 -31.37 -9.80 -12.50
C PRO A 324 -30.71 -9.59 -11.13
N ILE A 325 -29.39 -9.77 -11.03
CA ILE A 325 -28.63 -9.56 -9.77
C ILE A 325 -28.65 -8.09 -9.37
N ALA A 326 -28.35 -7.18 -10.30
CA ALA A 326 -28.37 -5.73 -10.08
C ALA A 326 -29.75 -5.26 -9.63
N LYS A 327 -30.81 -5.79 -10.25
CA LYS A 327 -32.20 -5.50 -9.87
C LYS A 327 -32.48 -5.95 -8.43
N GLU A 328 -32.17 -7.20 -8.08
CA GLU A 328 -32.45 -7.72 -6.74
C GLU A 328 -31.64 -7.00 -5.65
N LEU A 329 -30.36 -6.70 -5.89
CA LEU A 329 -29.54 -5.92 -4.96
C LEU A 329 -30.12 -4.52 -4.76
N THR A 330 -30.58 -3.86 -5.83
CA THR A 330 -31.17 -2.52 -5.76
C THR A 330 -32.50 -2.55 -4.99
N GLU A 331 -33.39 -3.50 -5.28
CA GLU A 331 -34.68 -3.62 -4.61
C GLU A 331 -34.55 -3.98 -3.12
N ASN A 332 -33.46 -4.67 -2.73
CA ASN A 332 -33.21 -5.08 -1.35
C ASN A 332 -32.18 -4.22 -0.61
N GLU A 333 -31.75 -3.08 -1.17
CA GLU A 333 -30.67 -2.26 -0.60
C GLU A 333 -30.92 -1.92 0.88
N ALA A 334 -32.08 -1.32 1.19
CA ALA A 334 -32.42 -0.92 2.56
C ALA A 334 -32.50 -2.12 3.53
N LYS A 335 -32.91 -3.29 3.05
CA LYS A 335 -33.00 -4.50 3.86
C LYS A 335 -31.61 -5.06 4.17
N ILE A 336 -30.73 -5.12 3.18
CA ILE A 336 -29.35 -5.59 3.33
C ILE A 336 -28.60 -4.65 4.28
N ASP A 337 -28.72 -3.34 4.09
CA ASP A 337 -28.08 -2.34 4.96
C ASP A 337 -28.53 -2.50 6.42
N ALA A 338 -29.84 -2.68 6.65
CA ALA A 338 -30.39 -2.93 7.98
C ALA A 338 -29.87 -4.24 8.61
N GLU A 339 -29.75 -5.32 7.83
CA GLU A 339 -29.18 -6.60 8.30
C GLU A 339 -27.69 -6.45 8.70
N LEU A 340 -26.90 -5.71 7.90
CA LEU A 340 -25.49 -5.47 8.16
C LEU A 340 -25.25 -4.55 9.36
N ILE A 341 -25.98 -3.44 9.46
CA ILE A 341 -25.92 -2.53 10.63
C ILE A 341 -26.42 -3.24 11.89
N GLY A 342 -27.48 -4.05 11.79
CA GLY A 342 -28.03 -4.82 12.90
C GLY A 342 -27.08 -5.87 13.49
N ALA A 343 -26.03 -6.25 12.77
CA ALA A 343 -24.98 -7.15 13.24
C ALA A 343 -23.91 -6.47 14.13
N GLN A 344 -23.94 -5.13 14.21
CA GLN A 344 -22.99 -4.34 14.99
C GLN A 344 -23.44 -4.16 16.45
N GLY A 345 -22.60 -3.52 17.26
CA GLY A 345 -22.88 -3.18 18.67
C GLY A 345 -22.83 -4.37 19.63
N LYS A 346 -22.33 -5.52 19.18
CA LYS A 346 -22.24 -6.77 19.95
C LYS A 346 -20.90 -7.42 19.72
N ALA A 347 -20.34 -8.01 20.77
CA ALA A 347 -19.12 -8.80 20.68
C ALA A 347 -19.27 -9.92 19.64
N GLN A 348 -18.22 -10.15 18.86
CA GLN A 348 -18.17 -11.18 17.83
C GLN A 348 -17.23 -12.30 18.29
N GLU A 349 -17.77 -13.51 18.42
CA GLU A 349 -16.99 -14.69 18.72
C GLU A 349 -16.43 -15.27 17.42
N ILE A 350 -15.10 -15.23 17.27
CA ILE A 350 -14.39 -15.69 16.08
C ILE A 350 -13.51 -16.92 16.34
N GLY A 351 -13.45 -17.43 17.58
CA GLY A 351 -12.76 -18.68 17.92
C GLY A 351 -11.24 -18.64 17.79
N GLY A 352 -10.61 -17.48 17.96
CA GLY A 352 -9.16 -17.29 17.92
C GLY A 352 -8.74 -15.90 17.42
N TYR A 353 -7.43 -15.59 17.49
CA TYR A 353 -6.88 -14.33 16.96
C TYR A 353 -6.00 -14.57 15.73
N TYR A 354 -4.86 -15.25 15.90
CA TYR A 354 -3.97 -15.60 14.78
C TYR A 354 -4.51 -16.75 13.92
N GLN A 355 -5.28 -17.65 14.52
CA GLN A 355 -5.94 -18.77 13.84
C GLN A 355 -7.40 -18.84 14.30
N PRO A 356 -8.27 -17.93 13.85
CA PRO A 356 -9.68 -17.95 14.21
C PRO A 356 -10.39 -19.15 13.57
N ASN A 357 -11.54 -19.53 14.12
CA ASN A 357 -12.36 -20.60 13.56
C ASN A 357 -13.02 -20.13 12.25
N PRO A 358 -12.76 -20.77 11.09
CA PRO A 358 -13.25 -20.29 9.80
C PRO A 358 -14.78 -20.20 9.70
N ALA A 359 -15.51 -21.13 10.33
CA ALA A 359 -16.97 -21.13 10.30
C ALA A 359 -17.56 -19.97 11.12
N LEU A 360 -16.96 -19.67 12.28
CA LEU A 360 -17.37 -18.53 13.11
C LEU A 360 -17.07 -17.20 12.41
N VAL A 361 -15.88 -17.05 11.82
CA VAL A 361 -15.52 -15.86 11.03
C VAL A 361 -16.47 -15.68 9.85
N SER A 362 -16.73 -16.73 9.07
CA SER A 362 -17.64 -16.66 7.92
C SER A 362 -19.03 -16.19 8.36
N LYS A 363 -19.55 -16.70 9.47
CA LYS A 363 -20.85 -16.29 10.01
C LYS A 363 -20.86 -14.82 10.45
N ALA A 364 -19.80 -14.36 11.13
CA ALA A 364 -19.69 -12.98 11.60
C ALA A 364 -19.48 -11.97 10.45
N MET A 365 -18.77 -12.38 9.40
CA MET A 365 -18.45 -11.54 8.23
C MET A 365 -19.56 -11.50 7.17
N ARG A 366 -20.45 -12.50 7.14
CA ARG A 366 -21.56 -12.59 6.17
C ARG A 366 -22.93 -12.64 6.86
N PRO A 367 -23.31 -11.65 7.71
CA PRO A 367 -24.52 -11.75 8.52
C PRO A 367 -25.81 -11.48 7.73
N SER A 368 -25.75 -10.85 6.56
CA SER A 368 -26.93 -10.60 5.72
C SER A 368 -27.31 -11.85 4.93
N ALA A 369 -28.36 -12.53 5.38
CA ALA A 369 -28.93 -13.68 4.67
C ALA A 369 -29.49 -13.25 3.29
N THR A 370 -30.04 -12.04 3.20
CA THR A 370 -30.56 -11.50 1.94
C THR A 370 -29.45 -11.33 0.90
N LEU A 371 -28.34 -10.69 1.28
CA LEU A 371 -27.19 -10.51 0.39
C LEU A 371 -26.61 -11.85 -0.06
N ASN A 372 -26.40 -12.78 0.87
CA ASN A 372 -25.85 -14.10 0.57
C ASN A 372 -26.74 -14.84 -0.45
N ALA A 373 -28.05 -14.86 -0.25
CA ALA A 373 -28.98 -15.54 -1.14
C ALA A 373 -29.03 -14.95 -2.56
N ILE A 374 -28.79 -13.64 -2.71
CA ILE A 374 -28.70 -12.99 -4.02
C ILE A 374 -27.40 -13.39 -4.72
N LEU A 375 -26.26 -13.32 -4.03
CA LEU A 375 -24.95 -13.62 -4.63
C LEU A 375 -24.78 -15.11 -4.98
N ASP A 376 -25.37 -16.03 -4.22
CA ASP A 376 -25.33 -17.47 -4.52
C ASP A 376 -25.98 -17.83 -5.88
N LYS A 377 -26.83 -16.94 -6.42
CA LYS A 377 -27.42 -17.11 -7.77
C LYS A 377 -26.42 -16.92 -8.89
N ILE A 378 -25.33 -16.17 -8.68
CA ILE A 378 -24.33 -15.89 -9.73
C ILE A 378 -23.70 -17.20 -10.23
N SER A 379 -23.32 -18.09 -9.32
CA SER A 379 -22.76 -19.41 -9.63
C SER A 379 -23.72 -20.38 -10.34
N VAL A 380 -25.02 -20.07 -10.38
CA VAL A 380 -26.03 -20.85 -11.10
C VAL A 380 -26.30 -20.26 -12.49
N LEU A 381 -26.02 -18.97 -12.67
CA LEU A 381 -26.24 -18.22 -13.91
C LEU A 381 -25.00 -18.17 -14.81
N ALA A 382 -23.80 -18.25 -14.23
CA ALA A 382 -22.51 -18.34 -14.90
C ALA A 382 -22.15 -19.80 -15.20
#